data_AF-A0A349KL42-F1
#
_entry.id   AF-A0A349KL42-F1
#
_cell.length_a   1.000
_cell.length_b   1.000
_cell.length_c   1.000
_cell.angle_alpha   90.00
_cell.angle_beta   90.00
_cell.angle_gamma   90.00
#
_symmetry.space_group_name_H-M   'P 1'
#
loop_
_entity.id
_entity.type
_entity.pdbx_description
1 polymer ?
#
loop_
_entity_poly.entity_id
_entity_poly.type
_entity_poly.pdbx_seq_one_letter_code
_entity_poly.pdbx_strand_id
1 'polypeptide(L)'
;MTGPDSIHIPQFPEAAQVSIALLRSGYSLFTYTKEGQAMMPREKLVKNGVESLSDSELLAIFLRTGLPGSGVLDLADRLLAEFQGLRGVMQANETKLTSCRGIGPAKSAQLSAALEMTRRFLQAGMEKGESISDPEITR
;
A
#
# COMPACT_ATOMS: atom_id res chain seq x y z
N MET A 1 42.66 -34.90 29.94
CA MET A 1 41.49 -34.90 30.86
C MET A 1 41.27 -33.46 31.30
N THR A 2 40.00 -33.01 31.25
CA THR A 2 39.45 -31.72 31.75
C THR A 2 40.13 -30.46 31.17
N GLY A 3 39.66 -29.75 30.15
CA GLY A 3 38.31 -29.42 29.66
C GLY A 3 38.25 -27.88 29.63
N PRO A 4 38.20 -27.19 28.45
CA PRO A 4 38.26 -25.73 28.47
C PRO A 4 36.88 -25.15 28.76
N ASP A 5 36.86 -24.31 29.79
CA ASP A 5 35.99 -23.16 30.03
C ASP A 5 34.56 -23.23 29.50
N SER A 6 33.63 -23.41 30.43
CA SER A 6 32.20 -23.22 30.24
C SER A 6 31.92 -21.83 29.67
N ILE A 7 31.71 -21.76 28.35
CA ILE A 7 31.17 -20.59 27.67
C ILE A 7 29.79 -20.34 28.28
N HIS A 8 29.62 -19.20 28.93
CA HIS A 8 28.31 -18.75 29.37
C HIS A 8 27.46 -18.48 28.12
N ILE A 9 26.59 -19.43 27.79
CA ILE A 9 25.59 -19.27 26.74
C ILE A 9 24.54 -18.30 27.28
N PRO A 10 24.31 -17.13 26.65
CA PRO A 10 23.22 -16.26 27.05
C PRO A 10 21.90 -16.99 26.81
N GLN A 11 21.04 -17.00 27.82
CA GLN A 11 19.71 -17.60 27.77
C GLN A 11 18.84 -16.75 26.83
N PHE A 12 18.65 -17.22 25.60
CA PHE A 12 17.76 -16.55 24.64
C PHE A 12 16.30 -16.70 25.08
N PRO A 13 15.48 -15.64 25.00
CA PRO A 13 14.04 -15.76 25.20
C PRO A 13 13.42 -16.62 24.08
N GLU A 14 12.49 -17.50 24.47
CA GLU A 14 11.90 -18.59 23.69
C GLU A 14 11.18 -18.15 22.38
N ALA A 15 10.99 -16.86 22.15
CA ALA A 15 10.21 -16.32 21.03
C ALA A 15 10.98 -16.07 19.72
N ALA A 16 12.25 -16.48 19.61
CA ALA A 16 13.11 -16.17 18.45
C ALA A 16 13.45 -17.36 17.53
N GLN A 17 12.71 -18.47 17.59
CA GLN A 17 13.10 -19.72 16.89
C GLN A 17 12.58 -19.90 15.46
N VAL A 18 11.86 -18.95 14.88
CA VAL A 18 11.47 -19.08 13.46
C VAL A 18 11.87 -17.83 12.70
N SER A 19 13.05 -17.86 12.07
CA SER A 19 13.30 -17.16 10.79
C SER A 19 14.68 -17.39 10.17
N ILE A 20 15.61 -18.10 10.83
CA ILE A 20 16.84 -18.60 10.17
C ILE A 20 16.51 -19.77 9.18
N ALA A 21 15.22 -20.05 8.92
CA ALA A 21 14.78 -21.10 7.98
C ALA A 21 14.62 -20.65 6.51
N LEU A 22 14.88 -19.40 6.13
CA LEU A 22 14.65 -18.93 4.73
C LEU A 22 15.82 -18.16 4.09
N LEU A 23 17.06 -18.41 4.52
CA LEU A 23 18.25 -17.76 3.94
C LEU A 23 18.74 -18.37 2.60
N ARG A 24 17.94 -19.18 1.91
CA ARG A 24 18.33 -19.76 0.59
C ARG A 24 17.40 -19.46 -0.59
N SER A 25 16.36 -18.62 -0.43
CA SER A 25 15.37 -18.40 -1.50
C SER A 25 15.14 -16.95 -1.96
N GLY A 26 16.03 -16.01 -1.66
CA GLY A 26 15.94 -14.65 -2.24
C GLY A 26 14.77 -13.79 -1.75
N TYR A 27 14.29 -14.01 -0.52
CA TYR A 27 13.30 -13.15 0.10
C TYR A 27 13.96 -11.90 0.69
N SER A 28 13.50 -10.74 0.24
CA SER A 28 13.85 -9.42 0.76
C SER A 28 13.60 -9.37 2.26
N LEU A 29 14.63 -8.99 3.00
CA LEU A 29 14.73 -8.90 4.45
C LEU A 29 13.67 -7.94 5.01
N PHE A 30 12.60 -8.47 5.63
CA PHE A 30 11.74 -7.68 6.52
C PHE A 30 12.21 -7.92 7.95
N THR A 31 13.00 -7.00 8.49
CA THR A 31 13.54 -7.08 9.85
C THR A 31 12.49 -6.72 10.90
N TYR A 32 12.63 -7.37 12.05
CA TYR A 32 11.84 -7.24 13.27
C TYR A 32 11.74 -5.82 13.84
N THR A 33 10.58 -5.54 14.44
CA THR A 33 10.17 -4.29 15.10
C THR A 33 11.13 -3.82 16.19
N LYS A 34 11.69 -2.62 16.01
CA LYS A 34 12.31 -1.78 17.05
C LYS A 34 11.62 -0.42 16.98
N GLU A 35 11.17 0.09 18.13
CA GLU A 35 10.53 1.41 18.27
C GLU A 35 11.27 2.46 17.44
N GLY A 36 10.58 3.02 16.43
CA GLY A 36 11.12 4.02 15.50
C GLY A 36 11.16 3.64 14.01
N GLN A 37 10.89 2.38 13.62
CA GLN A 37 10.74 2.03 12.20
C GLN A 37 9.32 2.27 11.70
N ALA A 38 9.19 3.09 10.65
CA ALA A 38 7.92 3.31 9.95
C ALA A 38 7.38 1.97 9.43
N MET A 39 6.17 1.62 9.88
CA MET A 39 5.49 0.38 9.51
C MET A 39 5.25 0.34 7.99
N MET A 40 5.45 -0.81 7.37
CA MET A 40 5.23 -0.92 5.93
C MET A 40 3.76 -0.69 5.60
N PRO A 41 3.41 -0.07 4.46
CA PRO A 41 2.03 0.30 4.15
C PRO A 41 1.04 -0.87 4.26
N ARG A 42 1.43 -2.07 3.80
CA ARG A 42 0.59 -3.27 3.86
C ARG A 42 0.40 -3.78 5.30
N GLU A 43 1.43 -3.69 6.13
CA GLU A 43 1.36 -4.08 7.54
C GLU A 43 0.50 -3.08 8.32
N LYS A 44 0.68 -1.79 8.04
CA LYS A 44 -0.08 -0.69 8.62
C LYS A 44 -1.56 -0.79 8.28
N LEU A 45 -1.90 -1.13 7.03
CA LEU A 45 -3.26 -1.41 6.60
C LEU A 45 -3.92 -2.52 7.42
N VAL A 46 -3.21 -3.63 7.64
CA VAL A 46 -3.74 -4.79 8.38
C VAL A 46 -3.88 -4.48 9.87
N LYS A 47 -2.93 -3.75 10.47
CA LYS A 47 -2.90 -3.49 11.91
C LYS A 47 -3.80 -2.34 12.34
N ASN A 48 -3.83 -1.27 11.56
CA ASN A 48 -4.38 0.03 11.95
C ASN A 48 -5.51 0.50 11.01
N GLY A 49 -5.91 -0.31 10.02
CA GLY A 49 -6.95 0.06 9.07
C GLY A 49 -6.49 0.99 7.95
N VAL A 50 -7.36 1.15 6.95
CA VAL A 50 -7.10 1.93 5.73
C VAL A 50 -7.02 3.43 6.00
N GLU A 51 -7.78 3.88 6.99
CA GLU A 51 -7.86 5.26 7.47
C GLU A 51 -6.55 5.77 8.09
N SER A 52 -5.66 4.86 8.49
CA SER A 52 -4.36 5.22 9.05
C SER A 52 -3.32 5.56 7.98
N LEU A 53 -3.58 5.21 6.72
CA LEU A 53 -2.65 5.36 5.62
C LEU A 53 -2.67 6.79 5.07
N SER A 54 -1.49 7.30 4.71
CA SER A 54 -1.39 8.50 3.88
C SER A 54 -1.75 8.21 2.42
N ASP A 55 -2.03 9.25 1.64
CA ASP A 55 -2.26 9.13 0.20
C ASP A 55 -1.10 8.41 -0.52
N SER A 56 0.13 8.66 -0.09
CA SER A 56 1.34 8.02 -0.64
C SER A 56 1.38 6.53 -0.29
N GLU A 57 1.05 6.17 0.94
CA GLU A 57 0.99 4.77 1.37
C GLU A 57 -0.14 4.02 0.65
N LEU A 58 -1.32 4.62 0.49
CA LEU A 58 -2.43 4.07 -0.28
C LEU A 58 -2.02 3.80 -1.73
N LEU A 59 -1.45 4.81 -2.38
CA LEU A 59 -1.00 4.70 -3.75
C LEU A 59 0.15 3.69 -3.89
N ALA A 60 1.06 3.62 -2.92
CA ALA A 60 2.15 2.66 -2.93
C ALA A 60 1.67 1.20 -2.81
N ILE A 61 0.66 0.94 -1.96
CA ILE A 61 0.01 -0.38 -1.90
C ILE A 61 -0.55 -0.77 -3.25
N PHE A 62 -1.23 0.18 -3.90
CA PHE A 62 -1.85 0.02 -5.20
C PHE A 62 -0.82 -0.28 -6.30
N LEU A 63 0.28 0.48 -6.34
CA LEU A 63 1.36 0.34 -7.32
C LEU A 63 2.17 -0.95 -7.16
N ARG A 64 2.17 -1.55 -5.96
CA ARG A 64 2.84 -2.81 -5.54
C ARG A 64 4.37 -2.78 -5.59
N THR A 65 4.96 -2.21 -6.63
CA THR A 65 6.40 -2.19 -6.89
C THR A 65 6.85 -0.83 -7.40
N GLY A 66 8.04 -0.43 -6.97
CA GLY A 66 8.70 0.78 -7.44
C GLY A 66 9.45 0.57 -8.75
N LEU A 67 10.49 1.36 -8.94
CA LEU A 67 11.44 1.23 -10.05
C LEU A 67 12.73 0.55 -9.55
N PRO A 68 13.55 -0.02 -10.43
CA PRO A 68 14.93 -0.34 -10.08
C PRO A 68 15.63 0.91 -9.53
N GLY A 69 16.11 0.85 -8.29
CA GLY A 69 16.79 1.95 -7.60
C GLY A 69 15.89 3.02 -6.97
N SER A 70 14.56 2.88 -6.98
CA SER A 70 13.65 3.79 -6.26
C SER A 70 12.44 3.04 -5.70
N GLY A 71 12.14 3.28 -4.43
CA GLY A 71 11.07 2.61 -3.72
C GLY A 71 9.69 2.90 -4.30
N VAL A 72 8.72 2.05 -3.96
CA VAL A 72 7.32 2.28 -4.37
C VAL A 72 6.71 3.53 -3.71
N LEU A 73 7.15 3.87 -2.49
CA LEU A 73 6.76 5.10 -1.81
C LEU A 73 7.29 6.34 -2.54
N ASP A 74 8.57 6.36 -2.92
CA ASP A 74 9.11 7.46 -3.73
C ASP A 74 8.39 7.63 -5.08
N LEU A 75 7.94 6.52 -5.69
CA LEU A 75 7.14 6.58 -6.91
C LEU A 75 5.76 7.18 -6.63
N ALA A 76 5.12 6.79 -5.54
CA ALA A 76 3.82 7.34 -5.13
C ALA A 76 3.93 8.84 -4.83
N ASP A 77 4.93 9.26 -4.04
CA ASP A 77 5.15 10.68 -3.71
C ASP A 77 5.39 11.52 -4.96
N ARG A 78 6.20 11.03 -5.91
CA ARG A 78 6.44 11.73 -7.18
C ARG A 78 5.16 11.92 -7.99
N LEU A 79 4.32 10.89 -8.08
CA LEU A 79 3.03 11.00 -8.77
C LEU A 79 2.10 11.98 -8.07
N LEU A 80 2.01 11.92 -6.74
CA LEU A 80 1.19 12.86 -5.99
C LEU A 80 1.68 14.30 -6.19
N ALA A 81 2.99 14.54 -6.23
CA ALA A 81 3.54 15.86 -6.50
C ALA A 81 3.23 16.32 -7.94
N GLU A 82 3.45 15.46 -8.94
CA GLU A 82 3.27 15.78 -10.36
C GLU A 82 1.79 16.04 -10.73
N PHE A 83 0.88 15.29 -10.12
CA PHE A 83 -0.55 15.37 -10.42
C PHE A 83 -1.34 16.12 -9.35
N GLN A 84 -0.69 16.80 -8.40
CA GLN A 84 -1.36 17.63 -7.37
C GLN A 84 -2.32 16.82 -6.47
N GLY A 85 -1.85 15.67 -6.00
CA GLY A 85 -2.53 14.79 -5.05
C GLY A 85 -3.30 13.64 -5.70
N LEU A 86 -3.95 12.83 -4.87
CA LEU A 86 -4.58 11.57 -5.30
C LEU A 86 -5.69 11.80 -6.34
N ARG A 87 -6.48 12.86 -6.15
CA ARG A 87 -7.53 13.27 -7.09
C ARG A 87 -6.99 13.53 -8.49
N GLY A 88 -5.82 14.14 -8.63
CA GLY A 88 -5.26 14.42 -9.95
C GLY A 88 -4.61 13.20 -10.59
N VAL A 89 -4.00 12.31 -9.78
CA VAL A 89 -3.52 11.01 -10.27
C VAL A 89 -4.67 10.20 -10.87
N MET A 90 -5.82 10.15 -10.17
CA MET A 90 -6.98 9.37 -10.62
C MET A 90 -7.67 9.97 -11.86
N GLN A 91 -7.58 11.28 -12.08
CA GLN A 91 -8.18 11.96 -13.25
C GLN A 91 -7.23 12.07 -14.45
N ALA A 92 -5.96 11.72 -14.28
CA ALA A 92 -4.99 11.79 -15.36
C ALA A 92 -5.36 10.79 -16.47
N ASN A 93 -5.23 11.23 -17.73
CA ASN A 93 -5.42 10.34 -18.86
C ASN A 93 -4.24 9.35 -18.97
N GLU A 94 -4.49 8.22 -19.64
CA GLU A 94 -3.50 7.15 -19.78
C GLU A 94 -2.18 7.62 -20.40
N THR A 95 -2.24 8.47 -21.44
CA THR A 95 -1.05 9.00 -22.11
C THR A 95 -0.16 9.80 -21.15
N LYS A 96 -0.76 10.63 -20.29
CA LYS A 96 -0.02 11.41 -19.31
C LYS A 96 0.55 10.53 -18.20
N LEU A 97 -0.23 9.57 -17.68
CA LEU A 97 0.25 8.61 -16.68
C LEU A 97 1.42 7.76 -17.20
N THR A 98 1.30 7.23 -18.41
CA THR A 98 2.33 6.37 -19.01
C THR A 98 3.60 7.12 -19.44
N SER A 99 3.54 8.45 -19.52
CA SER A 99 4.72 9.30 -19.70
C SER A 99 5.59 9.36 -18.43
N CYS A 100 4.99 9.09 -17.25
CA CYS A 100 5.71 9.06 -15.98
C CYS A 100 6.54 7.78 -15.86
N ARG A 101 7.85 7.93 -15.66
CA ARG A 101 8.75 6.78 -15.48
C ARG A 101 8.28 5.93 -14.29
N GLY A 102 8.04 4.64 -14.54
CA GLY A 102 7.57 3.68 -13.54
C GLY A 102 6.07 3.39 -13.58
N ILE A 103 5.34 4.06 -14.47
CA ILE A 103 3.94 3.80 -14.78
C ILE A 103 3.84 3.28 -16.21
N GLY A 104 3.74 1.96 -16.34
CA GLY A 104 3.46 1.31 -17.62
C GLY A 104 1.95 1.13 -17.85
N PRO A 105 1.56 0.59 -19.02
CA PRO A 105 0.17 0.34 -19.36
C PRO A 105 -0.60 -0.45 -18.30
N ALA A 106 0.05 -1.46 -17.68
CA ALA A 106 -0.56 -2.26 -16.63
C ALA A 106 -0.98 -1.43 -15.40
N LYS A 107 -0.09 -0.54 -14.90
CA LYS A 107 -0.38 0.30 -13.73
C LYS A 107 -1.40 1.39 -14.06
N SER A 108 -1.34 1.94 -15.28
CA SER A 108 -2.34 2.90 -15.78
C SER A 108 -3.74 2.26 -15.84
N ALA A 109 -3.86 1.09 -16.48
CA ALA A 109 -5.11 0.35 -16.58
C ALA A 109 -5.69 -0.03 -15.21
N GLN A 110 -4.82 -0.37 -14.24
CA GLN A 110 -5.26 -0.61 -12.86
C GLN A 110 -5.93 0.64 -12.26
N LEU A 111 -5.31 1.82 -12.37
CA LEU A 111 -5.89 3.07 -11.85
C LEU A 111 -7.25 3.38 -12.50
N SER A 112 -7.34 3.24 -13.82
CA SER A 112 -8.61 3.44 -14.54
C SER A 112 -9.69 2.46 -14.07
N ALA A 113 -9.34 1.19 -13.87
CA ALA A 113 -10.27 0.19 -13.35
C ALA A 113 -10.73 0.54 -11.92
N ALA A 114 -9.85 1.01 -11.05
CA ALA A 114 -10.19 1.41 -9.69
C ALA A 114 -11.17 2.60 -9.66
N LEU A 115 -10.96 3.59 -10.53
CA LEU A 115 -11.87 4.73 -10.66
C LEU A 115 -13.25 4.28 -11.17
N GLU A 116 -13.30 3.42 -12.19
CA GLU A 116 -14.57 2.91 -12.73
C GLU A 116 -15.32 2.06 -11.71
N MET A 117 -14.63 1.22 -10.93
CA MET A 117 -15.24 0.47 -9.83
C MET A 117 -15.84 1.42 -8.79
N THR A 118 -15.12 2.48 -8.42
CA THR A 118 -15.61 3.50 -7.48
C THR A 118 -16.85 4.20 -8.03
N ARG A 119 -16.84 4.57 -9.32
CA ARG A 119 -17.97 5.21 -10.00
C ARG A 119 -19.22 4.31 -9.98
N ARG A 120 -19.08 3.02 -10.32
CA ARG A 120 -20.19 2.06 -10.30
C ARG A 120 -20.71 1.81 -8.89
N PHE A 121 -19.82 1.72 -7.90
CA PHE A 121 -20.20 1.56 -6.51
C PHE A 121 -21.06 2.74 -6.02
N LEU A 122 -20.65 3.97 -6.32
CA LEU A 122 -21.41 5.17 -5.96
C LEU A 122 -22.76 5.22 -6.69
N GLN A 123 -22.79 4.89 -7.98
CA GLN A 123 -24.04 4.87 -8.77
C GLN A 123 -25.05 3.83 -8.26
N ALA A 124 -24.58 2.63 -7.90
CA ALA A 124 -25.44 1.60 -7.32
C ALA A 124 -26.06 2.02 -5.98
N GLY A 125 -25.39 2.90 -5.22
CA GLY A 125 -25.94 3.51 -4.02
C GLY A 125 -27.05 4.51 -4.31
N MET A 126 -26.90 5.31 -5.38
CA MET A 126 -27.90 6.31 -5.81
C MET A 126 -29.17 5.64 -6.35
N GLU A 127 -29.04 4.55 -7.13
CA GLU A 127 -30.19 3.77 -7.63
C GLU A 127 -31.06 3.17 -6.51
N LYS A 128 -30.48 2.91 -5.33
CA LYS A 128 -31.21 2.39 -4.15
C LYS A 128 -31.72 3.48 -3.20
N GLY A 129 -31.25 4.72 -3.34
CA GLY A 129 -31.49 5.80 -2.35
C GLY A 129 -32.36 6.95 -2.85
N GLU A 130 -32.58 7.11 -4.16
CA GLU A 130 -33.24 8.31 -4.70
C GLU A 130 -34.35 7.97 -5.70
N SER A 131 -35.47 7.51 -5.16
CA SER A 131 -36.76 7.99 -5.64
C SER A 131 -37.38 8.85 -4.54
N ILE A 132 -36.80 10.04 -4.31
CA ILE A 132 -37.55 11.15 -3.72
C ILE A 132 -38.19 11.87 -4.90
N SER A 133 -39.21 11.23 -5.46
CA SER A 133 -40.06 11.78 -6.50
C SER A 133 -41.48 11.80 -5.98
N ASP A 134 -41.68 12.32 -4.77
CA ASP A 134 -43.01 12.56 -4.23
C ASP A 134 -43.29 14.06 -4.18
N PRO A 135 -43.89 14.64 -5.25
CA PRO A 135 -44.30 16.05 -5.27
C PRO A 135 -45.52 16.33 -4.38
N GLU A 136 -46.02 15.36 -3.60
CA GLU A 136 -47.17 15.50 -2.70
C GLU A 136 -46.86 16.17 -1.35
N ILE A 137 -45.66 16.73 -1.14
CA ILE A 137 -45.43 17.70 -0.05
C ILE A 137 -45.86 19.09 -0.55
N THR A 138 -47.14 19.22 -0.87
CA THR A 138 -47.86 20.49 -0.96
C THR A 138 -48.88 20.53 0.18
N ARG A 139 -48.60 21.31 1.22
CA ARG A 139 -49.64 22.03 1.98
C ARG A 139 -49.07 23.19 2.78
#